data_AF-A0A952R194-F1
#
_entry.id   AF-A0A952R194-F1
#
_cell.length_a   1.000
_cell.length_b   1.000
_cell.length_c   1.000
_cell.angle_alpha   90.00
_cell.angle_beta   90.00
_cell.angle_gamma   90.00
#
_symmetry.space_group_name_H-M   'P 1'
#
loop_
_entity.id
_entity.type
_entity.pdbx_description
1 polymer ?
#
loop_
_entity_poly.entity_id
_entity_poly.type
_entity_poly.pdbx_seq_one_letter_code
_entity_poly.pdbx_strand_id
1 'polypeptide(L)'
;MRRLLFTCLLMLAAVASAQSGAPLSGIVQSEGPLAENTRVAIHVVDADNVWGLEVASVIPVGGTFRVSPAAVPAGELRPFRSGSVILPGIQNEYRVSPEGVNVAVARFNMYVDQNQNEVFDRVQDRWYIGVPRLESPLGFFTLLYVDRAATLSGAGIDLNLSPGWNVFTVRFPSDTPLYAVSSSVDDIVLDVVLP
;
A
#
# COMPACT_ATOMS: atom_id res chain seq x y z
N MET A 1 -14.97 -5.83 -40.98
CA MET A 1 -13.93 -6.57 -40.21
C MET A 1 -12.87 -5.66 -39.60
N ARG A 2 -12.22 -4.76 -40.37
CA ARG A 2 -11.20 -3.81 -39.85
C ARG A 2 -11.66 -2.96 -38.66
N ARG A 3 -12.92 -2.50 -38.65
CA ARG A 3 -13.50 -1.69 -37.53
C ARG A 3 -13.69 -2.49 -36.23
N LEU A 4 -14.05 -3.78 -36.29
CA LEU A 4 -14.20 -4.63 -35.09
C LEU A 4 -12.85 -4.95 -34.43
N LEU A 5 -11.80 -5.16 -35.24
CA LEU A 5 -10.44 -5.38 -34.74
C LEU A 5 -9.89 -4.15 -33.99
N PHE A 6 -10.17 -2.94 -34.48
CA PHE A 6 -9.77 -1.70 -33.80
C PHE A 6 -10.49 -1.50 -32.45
N THR A 7 -11.77 -1.84 -32.34
CA THR A 7 -12.51 -1.75 -31.07
C THR A 7 -12.00 -2.75 -30.03
N CYS A 8 -11.66 -3.98 -30.44
CA CYS A 8 -11.05 -4.96 -29.54
C CYS A 8 -9.66 -4.54 -29.06
N LEU A 9 -8.82 -3.94 -29.92
CA LEU A 9 -7.49 -3.45 -29.52
C LEU A 9 -7.57 -2.28 -28.54
N LEU A 10 -8.53 -1.37 -28.71
CA LEU A 10 -8.76 -0.26 -27.78
C LEU A 10 -9.29 -0.75 -26.42
N MET A 11 -10.12 -1.80 -26.39
CA MET A 11 -10.53 -2.42 -25.13
C MET A 11 -9.38 -3.13 -24.40
N LEU A 12 -8.47 -3.80 -25.14
CA LEU A 12 -7.30 -4.48 -24.56
C LEU A 12 -6.27 -3.48 -23.98
N ALA A 13 -6.07 -2.32 -24.61
CA ALA A 13 -5.17 -1.28 -24.10
C ALA A 13 -5.71 -0.58 -22.83
N ALA A 14 -7.03 -0.51 -22.67
CA ALA A 14 -7.67 0.05 -21.49
C ALA A 14 -7.53 -0.85 -20.24
N VAL A 15 -7.39 -2.17 -20.40
CA VAL A 15 -7.21 -3.09 -19.27
C VAL A 15 -5.78 -3.07 -18.72
N ALA A 16 -4.78 -2.83 -19.59
CA ALA A 16 -3.37 -2.81 -19.18
C ALA A 16 -2.98 -1.53 -18.41
N SER A 17 -3.66 -0.42 -18.66
CA SER A 17 -3.35 0.88 -18.02
C SER A 17 -4.00 1.06 -16.65
N ALA A 18 -4.88 0.14 -16.22
CA ALA A 18 -5.59 0.23 -14.94
C ALA A 18 -4.82 -0.35 -13.75
N GLN A 19 -3.68 -1.01 -13.98
CA GLN A 19 -2.84 -1.59 -12.93
C GLN A 19 -1.49 -0.87 -12.78
N SER A 20 -1.43 0.45 -13.06
CA SER A 20 -0.25 1.22 -12.66
C SER A 20 -0.14 1.17 -11.13
N GLY A 21 0.90 0.54 -10.60
CA GLY A 21 1.11 0.42 -9.16
C GLY A 21 1.04 1.79 -8.49
N ALA A 22 0.26 1.92 -7.41
CA ALA A 22 0.02 3.19 -6.73
C ALA A 22 1.37 3.84 -6.34
N PRO A 23 1.82 4.92 -7.01
CA PRO A 23 3.12 5.48 -6.70
C PRO A 23 3.07 6.12 -5.31
N LEU A 24 4.06 5.74 -4.50
CA LEU A 24 4.20 6.17 -3.12
C LEU A 24 5.58 6.78 -2.97
N SER A 25 5.64 8.02 -2.47
CA SER A 25 6.90 8.69 -2.21
C SER A 25 6.91 9.40 -0.88
N GLY A 26 8.12 9.67 -0.41
CA GLY A 26 8.33 10.23 0.90
C GLY A 26 9.80 10.34 1.27
N ILE A 27 10.02 10.58 2.56
CA ILE A 27 11.33 10.61 3.18
C ILE A 27 11.46 9.52 4.24
N VAL A 28 12.70 9.09 4.45
CA VAL A 28 13.11 8.29 5.59
C VAL A 28 13.69 9.23 6.63
N GLN A 29 13.18 9.15 7.86
CA GLN A 29 13.68 9.88 9.00
C GLN A 29 14.33 8.90 9.97
N SER A 30 15.64 9.04 10.18
CA SER A 30 16.45 8.17 11.05
C SER A 30 17.37 9.00 11.93
N GLU A 31 17.69 8.51 13.13
CA GLU A 31 18.58 9.21 14.08
C GLU A 31 20.04 9.28 13.61
N GLY A 32 20.45 8.33 12.78
CA GLY A 32 21.78 8.26 12.19
C GLY A 32 21.73 7.87 10.71
N PRO A 33 22.91 7.75 10.05
CA PRO A 33 22.99 7.30 8.67
C PRO A 33 22.37 5.90 8.51
N LEU A 34 21.63 5.70 7.42
CA LEU A 34 21.13 4.37 7.05
C LEU A 34 22.32 3.47 6.70
N ALA A 35 22.23 2.20 7.09
CA ALA A 35 23.20 1.19 6.65
C ALA A 35 23.21 1.07 5.12
N GLU A 36 24.36 0.71 4.55
CA GLU A 36 24.46 0.41 3.12
C GLU A 36 23.46 -0.70 2.73
N ASN A 37 22.94 -0.64 1.51
CA ASN A 37 21.91 -1.55 0.99
C ASN A 37 20.61 -1.57 1.80
N THR A 38 20.33 -0.51 2.56
CA THR A 38 18.99 -0.34 3.15
C THR A 38 17.96 -0.15 2.03
N ARG A 39 16.83 -0.85 2.12
CA ARG A 39 15.72 -0.78 1.17
C ARG A 39 14.44 -0.37 1.90
N VAL A 40 13.65 0.50 1.26
CA VAL A 40 12.25 0.74 1.60
C VAL A 40 11.42 -0.24 0.80
N ALA A 41 10.60 -1.04 1.47
CA ALA A 41 9.86 -2.13 0.85
C ALA A 41 8.39 -2.11 1.23
N ILE A 42 7.57 -2.63 0.33
CA ILE A 42 6.14 -2.84 0.54
C ILE A 42 5.90 -4.33 0.58
N HIS A 43 5.36 -4.82 1.70
CA HIS A 43 5.03 -6.23 1.89
C HIS A 43 3.53 -6.40 2.01
N VAL A 44 2.98 -7.41 1.33
CA VAL A 44 1.68 -7.96 1.68
C VAL A 44 1.80 -8.62 3.05
N VAL A 45 0.81 -8.38 3.91
CA VAL A 45 0.78 -8.92 5.27
C VAL A 45 -0.41 -9.83 5.49
N ASP A 46 -0.23 -10.82 6.35
CA ASP A 46 -1.29 -11.77 6.71
C ASP A 46 -2.30 -11.19 7.72
N ALA A 47 -3.06 -12.05 8.42
CA ALA A 47 -4.04 -11.62 9.43
C ALA A 47 -3.39 -11.10 10.71
N ASP A 48 -2.17 -11.57 11.00
CA ASP A 48 -1.40 -11.22 12.20
C ASP A 48 -0.41 -10.08 11.92
N ASN A 49 -0.52 -9.44 10.74
CA ASN A 49 0.37 -8.40 10.22
C ASN A 49 1.81 -8.87 10.01
N VAL A 50 2.03 -10.16 9.83
CA VAL A 50 3.34 -10.71 9.52
C VAL A 50 3.67 -10.41 8.06
N TRP A 51 4.89 -9.94 7.80
CA TRP A 51 5.38 -9.66 6.46
C TRP A 51 5.56 -10.95 5.66
N GLY A 52 4.87 -11.01 4.51
CA GLY A 52 4.94 -12.11 3.54
C GLY A 52 5.56 -11.64 2.23
N LEU A 53 4.79 -11.66 1.14
CA LEU A 53 5.26 -11.29 -0.19
C LEU A 53 5.74 -9.83 -0.26
N GLU A 54 6.99 -9.62 -0.65
CA GLU A 54 7.48 -8.31 -1.09
C GLU A 54 6.92 -7.99 -2.49
N VAL A 55 6.17 -6.88 -2.61
CA VAL A 55 5.57 -6.45 -3.89
C VAL A 55 6.32 -5.29 -4.52
N ALA A 56 7.22 -4.65 -3.79
CA ALA A 56 8.22 -3.72 -4.32
C ALA A 56 9.25 -3.36 -3.25
N SER A 57 10.45 -3.00 -3.69
CA SER A 57 11.44 -2.33 -2.85
C SER A 57 12.29 -1.36 -3.66
N VAL A 58 12.90 -0.39 -2.97
CA VAL A 58 13.78 0.61 -3.55
C VAL A 58 14.85 1.02 -2.54
N ILE A 59 16.06 1.31 -3.01
CA ILE A 59 17.10 1.94 -2.19
C ILE A 59 16.80 3.44 -2.10
N PRO A 60 16.63 4.02 -0.90
CA PRO A 60 16.40 5.45 -0.75
C PRO A 60 17.65 6.24 -1.15
N VAL A 61 17.46 7.37 -1.85
CA VAL A 61 18.54 8.26 -2.30
C VAL A 61 18.41 9.60 -1.61
N GLY A 62 19.45 10.03 -0.90
CA GLY A 62 19.43 11.27 -0.13
C GLY A 62 18.33 11.31 0.93
N GLY A 63 17.97 10.16 1.50
CA GLY A 63 16.85 10.02 2.45
C GLY A 63 15.46 10.06 1.81
N THR A 64 15.34 10.15 0.48
CA THR A 64 14.05 10.15 -0.23
C THR A 64 13.79 8.80 -0.90
N PHE A 65 12.53 8.46 -1.10
CA PHE A 65 12.14 7.26 -1.87
C PHE A 65 10.93 7.53 -2.76
N ARG A 66 10.84 6.74 -3.82
CA ARG A 66 9.64 6.59 -4.64
C ARG A 66 9.52 5.14 -5.06
N VAL A 67 8.38 4.53 -4.79
CA VAL A 67 8.14 3.09 -5.02
C VAL A 67 6.73 2.89 -5.55
N SER A 68 6.57 1.94 -6.47
CA SER A 68 5.27 1.52 -7.00
C SER A 68 5.13 0.00 -6.80
N PRO A 69 4.13 -0.47 -6.02
CA PRO A 69 3.96 -1.89 -5.78
C PRO A 69 3.47 -2.62 -7.03
N ALA A 70 4.01 -3.80 -7.27
CA ALA A 70 3.55 -4.72 -8.31
C ALA A 70 2.15 -5.27 -7.99
N ALA A 71 1.51 -5.89 -8.97
CA ALA A 71 0.23 -6.56 -8.76
C ALA A 71 0.35 -7.73 -7.78
N VAL A 72 -0.72 -8.01 -7.05
CA VAL A 72 -0.75 -9.08 -6.04
C VAL A 72 -1.26 -10.38 -6.68
N PRO A 73 -0.53 -11.51 -6.53
CA PRO A 73 -1.02 -12.81 -6.96
C PRO A 73 -2.32 -13.22 -6.25
N ALA A 74 -3.20 -13.94 -6.93
CA ALA A 74 -4.50 -14.33 -6.37
C ALA A 74 -4.40 -15.15 -5.06
N GLY A 75 -3.31 -15.90 -4.87
CA GLY A 75 -3.06 -16.69 -3.65
C GLY A 75 -2.81 -15.86 -2.39
N GLU A 76 -2.46 -14.58 -2.53
CA GLU A 76 -2.25 -13.65 -1.41
C GLU A 76 -3.54 -12.88 -1.03
N LEU A 77 -4.60 -13.05 -1.82
CA LEU A 77 -5.88 -12.36 -1.60
C LEU A 77 -6.76 -13.16 -0.64
N ARG A 78 -7.45 -12.45 0.24
CA ARG A 78 -8.43 -13.02 1.19
C ARG A 78 -9.78 -12.34 1.05
N PRO A 79 -10.89 -12.98 1.45
CA PRO A 79 -12.21 -12.35 1.40
C PRO A 79 -12.23 -11.01 2.17
N PHE A 80 -12.66 -9.93 1.50
CA PHE A 80 -12.76 -8.61 2.10
C PHE A 80 -14.09 -8.49 2.85
N ARG A 81 -14.07 -8.89 4.12
CA ARG A 81 -15.25 -8.83 4.98
C ARG A 81 -15.27 -7.51 5.76
N SER A 82 -16.46 -7.08 6.15
CA SER A 82 -16.64 -5.98 7.10
C SER A 82 -15.82 -6.23 8.37
N GLY A 83 -14.99 -5.25 8.75
CA GLY A 83 -14.11 -5.34 9.91
C GLY A 83 -12.89 -6.29 9.78
N SER A 84 -12.65 -6.91 8.61
CA SER A 84 -11.51 -7.83 8.43
C SER A 84 -10.15 -7.13 8.29
N VAL A 85 -10.15 -5.82 8.07
CA VAL A 85 -8.94 -4.99 7.96
C VAL A 85 -9.06 -3.86 8.97
N ILE A 86 -8.00 -3.63 9.73
CA ILE A 86 -7.92 -2.48 10.63
C ILE A 86 -7.62 -1.25 9.77
N LEU A 87 -8.64 -0.41 9.59
CA LEU A 87 -8.50 0.89 8.93
C LEU A 87 -8.29 1.97 9.98
N PRO A 88 -7.20 2.76 9.92
CA PRO A 88 -6.98 3.87 10.84
C PRO A 88 -8.21 4.79 10.90
N GLY A 89 -8.70 5.07 12.11
CA GLY A 89 -9.88 5.91 12.35
C GLY A 89 -11.24 5.24 12.09
N ILE A 90 -11.30 4.09 11.42
CA ILE A 90 -12.54 3.33 11.16
C ILE A 90 -12.33 1.88 11.63
N GLN A 91 -12.44 1.67 12.94
CA GLN A 91 -12.25 0.35 13.55
C GLN A 91 -13.60 -0.41 13.59
N ASN A 92 -13.67 -1.59 12.97
CA ASN A 92 -14.78 -2.56 13.00
C ASN A 92 -16.16 -2.16 12.44
N GLU A 93 -16.35 -0.92 11.99
CA GLU A 93 -17.69 -0.39 11.69
C GLU A 93 -17.98 -0.19 10.19
N TYR A 94 -17.06 -0.60 9.32
CA TYR A 94 -17.29 -0.46 7.87
C TYR A 94 -17.93 -1.70 7.26
N ARG A 95 -18.77 -1.48 6.26
CA ARG A 95 -19.35 -2.49 5.38
C ARG A 95 -18.64 -2.49 4.04
N VAL A 96 -18.44 -3.67 3.47
CA VAL A 96 -17.90 -3.85 2.10
C VAL A 96 -19.05 -4.21 1.17
N SER A 97 -19.15 -3.52 0.03
CA SER A 97 -20.10 -3.83 -1.04
C SER A 97 -19.40 -3.73 -2.41
N PRO A 98 -19.69 -4.58 -3.40
CA PRO A 98 -20.54 -5.76 -3.30
C PRO A 98 -19.87 -6.88 -2.48
N GLU A 99 -20.60 -7.94 -2.19
CA GLU A 99 -20.03 -9.16 -1.60
C GLU A 99 -19.07 -9.86 -2.58
N GLY A 100 -18.14 -10.66 -2.04
CA GLY A 100 -17.23 -11.48 -2.84
C GLY A 100 -16.01 -10.74 -3.42
N VAL A 101 -15.73 -9.52 -2.95
CA VAL A 101 -14.46 -8.82 -3.18
C VAL A 101 -13.37 -9.47 -2.33
N ASN A 102 -12.18 -9.65 -2.90
CA ASN A 102 -11.00 -10.07 -2.14
C ASN A 102 -10.02 -8.91 -2.00
N VAL A 103 -9.25 -8.94 -0.92
CA VAL A 103 -8.30 -7.91 -0.54
C VAL A 103 -6.96 -8.51 -0.13
N ALA A 104 -5.87 -7.84 -0.46
CA ALA A 104 -4.59 -7.94 0.24
C ALA A 104 -4.29 -6.60 0.91
N VAL A 105 -3.68 -6.66 2.10
CA VAL A 105 -3.25 -5.48 2.84
C VAL A 105 -1.74 -5.41 2.74
N ALA A 106 -1.20 -4.23 2.47
CA ALA A 106 0.24 -4.05 2.45
C ALA A 106 0.72 -2.96 3.40
N ARG A 107 1.95 -3.12 3.86
CA ARG A 107 2.63 -2.22 4.81
C ARG A 107 4.02 -1.89 4.30
N PHE A 108 4.47 -0.69 4.66
CA PHE A 108 5.86 -0.31 4.49
C PHE A 108 6.72 -0.99 5.55
N ASN A 109 7.91 -1.40 5.13
CA ASN A 109 8.99 -1.87 5.99
C ASN A 109 10.31 -1.30 5.46
N MET A 110 11.34 -1.31 6.30
CA MET A 110 12.71 -1.09 5.89
C MET A 110 13.61 -2.21 6.39
N TYR A 111 14.50 -2.68 5.53
CA TYR A 111 15.49 -3.70 5.87
C TYR A 111 16.83 -3.41 5.24
N VAL A 112 17.88 -4.00 5.79
CA VAL A 112 19.21 -4.03 5.21
C VAL A 112 19.33 -5.31 4.42
N ASP A 113 19.49 -5.21 3.10
CA ASP A 113 19.71 -6.36 2.22
C ASP A 113 21.14 -6.87 2.41
N GLN A 114 21.31 -7.80 3.37
CA GLN A 114 22.63 -8.25 3.82
C GLN A 114 23.24 -9.27 2.86
N ASN A 115 22.41 -10.00 2.14
CA ASN A 115 22.83 -11.02 1.19
C ASN A 115 22.79 -10.54 -0.28
N GLN A 116 22.32 -9.31 -0.51
CA GLN A 116 22.29 -8.64 -1.82
C GLN A 116 21.44 -9.37 -2.85
N ASN A 117 20.37 -10.03 -2.40
CA ASN A 117 19.44 -10.72 -3.29
C ASN A 117 18.25 -9.83 -3.72
N GLU A 118 18.24 -8.57 -3.27
CA GLU A 118 17.23 -7.54 -3.55
C GLU A 118 15.82 -7.82 -3.03
N VAL A 119 15.66 -8.80 -2.13
CA VAL A 119 14.38 -9.24 -1.56
C VAL A 119 14.54 -9.55 -0.08
N PHE A 120 13.59 -9.11 0.75
CA PHE A 120 13.68 -9.34 2.18
C PHE A 120 13.84 -10.83 2.57
N ASP A 121 14.96 -11.16 3.20
CA ASP A 121 15.22 -12.44 3.84
C ASP A 121 15.11 -12.31 5.36
N ARG A 122 14.00 -12.78 5.93
CA ARG A 122 13.73 -12.71 7.36
C ARG A 122 14.79 -13.40 8.24
N VAL A 123 15.56 -14.34 7.70
CA VAL A 123 16.59 -15.07 8.46
C VAL A 123 17.90 -14.29 8.50
N GLN A 124 18.23 -13.56 7.44
CA GLN A 124 19.53 -12.91 7.26
C GLN A 124 19.50 -11.40 7.43
N ASP A 125 18.40 -10.76 7.04
CA ASP A 125 18.30 -9.31 6.97
C ASP A 125 17.84 -8.71 8.30
N ARG A 126 18.62 -7.75 8.78
CA ARG A 126 18.19 -6.82 9.82
C ARG A 126 17.11 -5.90 9.26
N TRP A 127 16.12 -5.61 10.09
CA TRP A 127 15.01 -4.74 9.73
C TRP A 127 14.89 -3.59 10.72
N TYR A 128 14.39 -2.47 10.23
CA TYR A 128 14.14 -1.29 11.03
C TYR A 128 12.73 -1.33 11.60
N ILE A 129 12.58 -0.99 12.86
CA ILE A 129 11.26 -0.68 13.41
C ILE A 129 10.89 0.70 12.88
N GLY A 130 9.77 0.77 12.15
CA GLY A 130 9.35 2.02 11.52
C GLY A 130 7.86 2.30 11.62
N VAL A 131 7.51 3.57 11.66
CA VAL A 131 6.11 4.04 11.64
C VAL A 131 5.90 4.92 10.41
N PRO A 132 5.23 4.42 9.35
CA PRO A 132 4.84 5.24 8.23
C PRO A 132 3.70 6.19 8.62
N ARG A 133 3.88 7.48 8.38
CA ARG A 133 2.85 8.52 8.56
C ARG A 133 2.80 9.45 7.36
N LEU A 134 1.76 10.28 7.31
CA LEU A 134 1.59 11.39 6.36
C LEU A 134 1.83 12.70 7.11
N GLU A 135 2.35 13.74 6.47
CA GLU A 135 2.66 15.01 7.16
C GLU A 135 1.85 16.23 6.73
N SER A 136 1.16 16.22 5.59
CA SER A 136 0.46 17.42 5.08
C SER A 136 -1.03 17.20 4.77
N PRO A 137 -1.93 17.24 5.77
CA PRO A 137 -1.70 17.26 7.22
C PRO A 137 -1.31 15.89 7.79
N LEU A 138 -0.96 15.85 9.08
CA LEU A 138 -0.65 14.63 9.81
C LEU A 138 -1.73 13.57 9.60
N GLY A 139 -1.31 12.34 9.33
CA GLY A 139 -2.22 11.24 9.07
C GLY A 139 -1.55 9.88 8.99
N PHE A 140 -2.37 8.88 8.68
CA PHE A 140 -1.95 7.50 8.48
C PHE A 140 -2.56 6.96 7.20
N PHE A 141 -1.99 5.88 6.69
CA PHE A 141 -2.50 5.21 5.51
C PHE A 141 -2.39 3.69 5.60
N THR A 142 -3.22 3.03 4.82
CA THR A 142 -3.21 1.58 4.61
C THR A 142 -3.30 1.32 3.11
N LEU A 143 -2.40 0.48 2.59
CA LEU A 143 -2.51 0.01 1.20
C LEU A 143 -3.47 -1.17 1.14
N LEU A 144 -4.44 -1.09 0.25
CA LEU A 144 -5.40 -2.14 -0.05
C LEU A 144 -5.28 -2.49 -1.52
N TYR A 145 -4.98 -3.74 -1.83
CA TYR A 145 -5.17 -4.27 -3.17
C TYR A 145 -6.52 -4.99 -3.22
N VAL A 146 -7.45 -4.57 -4.08
CA VAL A 146 -8.72 -5.28 -4.29
C VAL A 146 -8.79 -5.88 -5.68
N ASP A 147 -9.36 -7.08 -5.80
CA ASP A 147 -9.51 -7.74 -7.10
C ASP A 147 -10.64 -7.13 -7.96
N ARG A 148 -11.57 -6.41 -7.32
CA ARG A 148 -12.79 -5.86 -7.90
C ARG A 148 -13.11 -4.51 -7.29
N ALA A 149 -13.89 -3.72 -8.02
CA ALA A 149 -14.39 -2.45 -7.51
C ALA A 149 -15.26 -2.71 -6.27
N ALA A 150 -15.11 -1.87 -5.25
CA ALA A 150 -15.81 -2.00 -3.99
C ALA A 150 -16.09 -0.64 -3.37
N THR A 151 -17.04 -0.58 -2.45
CA THR A 151 -17.34 0.57 -1.61
C THR A 151 -17.20 0.15 -0.16
N LEU A 152 -16.45 0.94 0.61
CA LEU A 152 -16.37 0.85 2.05
C LEU A 152 -17.28 1.92 2.66
N SER A 153 -18.30 1.50 3.39
CA SER A 153 -19.26 2.39 4.04
C SER A 153 -19.12 2.29 5.56
N GLY A 154 -18.75 3.37 6.24
CA GLY A 154 -18.54 3.40 7.68
C GLY A 154 -18.27 4.83 8.16
N ALA A 155 -18.43 5.12 9.45
CA ALA A 155 -18.21 6.47 10.02
C ALA A 155 -18.95 7.62 9.28
N GLY A 156 -20.11 7.32 8.67
CA GLY A 156 -20.91 8.30 7.92
C GLY A 156 -20.36 8.67 6.53
N ILE A 157 -19.40 7.92 6.00
CA ILE A 157 -18.78 8.14 4.70
C ILE A 157 -18.84 6.89 3.82
N ASP A 158 -18.74 7.10 2.51
CA ASP A 158 -18.57 6.06 1.49
C ASP A 158 -17.26 6.29 0.74
N LEU A 159 -16.41 5.26 0.72
CA LEU A 159 -15.10 5.28 0.06
C LEU A 159 -15.08 4.25 -1.06
N ASN A 160 -14.85 4.72 -2.28
CA ASN A 160 -14.80 3.87 -3.46
C ASN A 160 -13.38 3.35 -3.70
N LEU A 161 -13.25 2.03 -3.83
CA LEU A 161 -12.04 1.30 -4.17
C LEU A 161 -12.12 0.87 -5.63
N SER A 162 -11.04 1.11 -6.37
CA SER A 162 -10.87 0.62 -7.73
C SER A 162 -10.14 -0.73 -7.71
N PRO A 163 -10.37 -1.63 -8.68
CA PRO A 163 -9.54 -2.82 -8.82
C PRO A 163 -8.05 -2.46 -8.87
N GLY A 164 -7.21 -3.19 -8.13
CA GLY A 164 -5.80 -2.89 -7.94
C GLY A 164 -5.51 -2.18 -6.61
N TRP A 165 -4.41 -1.42 -6.58
CA TRP A 165 -3.94 -0.73 -5.38
C TRP A 165 -4.74 0.54 -5.08
N ASN A 166 -5.11 0.68 -3.82
CA ASN A 166 -5.79 1.83 -3.25
C ASN A 166 -5.06 2.24 -1.99
N VAL A 167 -4.80 3.54 -1.84
CA VAL A 167 -4.24 4.12 -0.62
C VAL A 167 -5.39 4.68 0.18
N PHE A 168 -5.84 3.94 1.19
CA PHE A 168 -6.74 4.47 2.20
C PHE A 168 -5.96 5.41 3.10
N THR A 169 -6.45 6.62 3.31
CA THR A 169 -5.83 7.61 4.19
C THR A 169 -6.83 8.11 5.22
N VAL A 170 -6.32 8.39 6.42
CA VAL A 170 -6.98 9.25 7.40
C VAL A 170 -6.04 10.41 7.73
N ARG A 171 -6.57 11.63 7.71
CA ARG A 171 -5.83 12.86 7.90
C ARG A 171 -6.51 13.76 8.93
N PHE A 172 -5.74 14.50 9.72
CA PHE A 172 -6.24 15.29 10.85
C PHE A 172 -5.88 16.78 10.69
N PRO A 173 -6.51 17.51 9.76
CA PRO A 173 -6.29 18.96 9.61
C PRO A 173 -6.92 19.80 10.75
N SER A 174 -7.86 19.21 11.49
CA SER A 174 -8.58 19.82 12.62
C SER A 174 -9.19 18.69 13.48
N ASP A 175 -10.17 18.99 14.34
CA ASP A 175 -10.85 18.01 15.19
C ASP A 175 -11.64 16.95 14.41
N THR A 176 -11.97 17.20 13.13
CA THR A 176 -12.67 16.24 12.28
C THR A 176 -11.67 15.49 11.37
N PRO A 177 -11.61 14.15 11.44
CA PRO A 177 -10.77 13.37 10.54
C PRO A 177 -11.31 13.41 9.10
N LEU A 178 -10.41 13.51 8.13
CA LEU A 178 -10.69 13.36 6.71
C LEU A 178 -10.22 12.01 6.23
N TYR A 179 -11.14 11.26 5.61
CA TYR A 179 -10.85 9.98 5.01
C TYR A 179 -10.88 10.09 3.49
N ALA A 180 -9.94 9.42 2.83
CA ALA A 180 -9.91 9.38 1.38
C ALA A 180 -9.31 8.08 0.88
N VAL A 181 -9.70 7.70 -0.34
CA VAL A 181 -9.00 6.72 -1.16
C VAL A 181 -8.29 7.46 -2.27
N SER A 182 -6.99 7.20 -2.42
CA SER A 182 -6.17 7.80 -3.46
C SER A 182 -5.41 6.72 -4.21
N SER A 183 -5.06 6.98 -5.47
CA SER A 183 -4.22 6.11 -6.27
C SER A 183 -2.72 6.33 -6.01
N SER A 184 -2.36 7.34 -5.22
CA SER A 184 -0.98 7.71 -4.90
C SER A 184 -0.93 8.59 -3.65
N VAL A 185 0.24 8.66 -3.02
CA VAL A 185 0.57 9.59 -1.92
C VAL A 185 2.04 9.96 -2.04
N ASP A 186 2.39 11.21 -1.78
CA ASP A 186 3.74 11.76 -1.99
C ASP A 186 4.38 12.41 -0.75
N ASP A 187 3.68 12.43 0.38
CA ASP A 187 4.12 13.05 1.63
C ASP A 187 4.32 12.04 2.77
N ILE A 188 4.80 10.84 2.44
CA ILE A 188 5.09 9.81 3.46
C ILE A 188 6.34 10.23 4.25
N VAL A 189 6.27 10.11 5.57
CA VAL A 189 7.44 10.12 6.45
C VAL A 189 7.54 8.77 7.11
N LEU A 190 8.69 8.13 6.92
CA LEU A 190 9.01 6.83 7.50
C LEU A 190 10.05 7.04 8.60
N ASP A 191 9.56 7.25 9.82
CA ASP A 191 10.39 7.33 11.02
C ASP A 191 10.89 5.93 11.37
N VAL A 192 12.21 5.73 11.40
CA VAL A 192 12.83 4.42 11.59
C VAL A 192 13.94 4.40 12.62
N VAL A 193 14.00 3.30 13.36
CA VAL A 193 15.07 2.97 14.30
C VAL A 193 15.54 1.55 14.02
N LEU A 194 16.86 1.37 13.89
CA LEU A 194 17.46 0.04 13.79
C LEU A 194 17.70 -0.47 15.22
N PRO A 195 17.07 -1.58 15.64
CA PRO A 195 17.27 -2.16 16.96
C PRO A 195 18.67 -2.79 17.15
#